data_AF-A0A6J4M121-F1
#
_entry.id   AF-A0A6J4M121-F1
#
_cell.length_a   1.000
_cell.length_b   1.000
_cell.length_c   1.000
_cell.angle_alpha   90.00
_cell.angle_beta   90.00
_cell.angle_gamma   90.00
#
_symmetry.space_group_name_H-M   'P 1'
#
loop_
_entity.id
_entity.type
_entity.pdbx_description
1 polymer ?
#
loop_
_entity_poly.entity_id
_entity_poly.type
_entity_poly.pdbx_seq_one_letter_code
_entity_poly.pdbx_strand_id
1 'polypeptide(L)'
;MGRTAVRWFRERHPDIPVLVGGRNLQAAGEVAQEVGTAAAVAIDLDQPCLGLGDDIAVAAVVMLAPEAGLKGMSYAQDLGVPYLNRLK
;
A
#
# COMPACT_ATOMS: atom_id res chain seq x y z
N MET A 1 -7.35 -4.56 9.96
CA MET A 1 -7.75 -3.47 9.06
C MET A 1 -7.16 -3.67 7.67
N GLY A 2 -5.84 -3.53 7.46
CA GLY A 2 -5.19 -3.72 6.15
C GLY A 2 -5.56 -5.02 5.43
N ARG A 3 -5.33 -6.17 6.09
CA ARG A 3 -5.67 -7.50 5.57
C ARG A 3 -7.13 -7.63 5.15
N THR A 4 -8.07 -7.14 5.96
CA THR A 4 -9.50 -7.15 5.63
C THR A 4 -9.80 -6.27 4.42
N ALA A 5 -9.28 -5.04 4.38
CA ALA A 5 -9.52 -4.12 3.27
C ALA A 5 -9.06 -4.68 1.92
N VAL A 6 -7.86 -5.28 1.87
CA VAL A 6 -7.35 -5.86 0.63
C VAL A 6 -8.12 -7.10 0.18
N ARG A 7 -8.62 -7.93 1.11
CA ARG A 7 -9.53 -9.04 0.78
C ARG A 7 -10.83 -8.53 0.13
N TRP A 8 -11.45 -7.51 0.74
CA TRP A 8 -12.68 -6.90 0.21
C TRP A 8 -12.47 -6.23 -1.15
N PHE A 9 -11.30 -5.60 -1.34
CA PHE A 9 -10.91 -5.03 -2.63
C PHE A 9 -10.76 -6.13 -3.69
N ARG A 10 -10.08 -7.23 -3.36
CA ARG A 10 -9.86 -8.36 -4.26
C ARG A 10 -11.17 -9.01 -4.71
N GLU A 11 -12.15 -9.17 -3.81
CA GLU A 11 -13.48 -9.72 -4.15
C GLU A 11 -14.19 -8.91 -5.25
N ARG A 12 -13.98 -7.59 -5.29
CA ARG A 12 -14.60 -6.68 -6.27
C ARG A 12 -13.76 -6.45 -7.51
N HIS A 13 -12.45 -6.58 -7.38
CA HIS A 13 -11.46 -6.27 -8.41
C HIS A 13 -10.43 -7.42 -8.51
N PRO A 14 -10.83 -8.59 -9.03
CA PRO A 14 -10.02 -9.81 -8.98
C PRO A 14 -8.69 -9.70 -9.72
N ASP A 15 -8.61 -8.89 -10.77
CA ASP A 15 -7.45 -8.84 -11.67
C ASP A 15 -6.55 -7.62 -11.45
N ILE A 16 -6.94 -6.67 -10.60
CA ILE A 16 -6.12 -5.47 -10.37
C ILE A 16 -4.90 -5.86 -9.52
N PRO A 17 -3.66 -5.60 -9.99
CA PRO A 17 -2.46 -5.83 -9.19
C PRO A 17 -2.47 -4.99 -7.93
N VAL A 18 -2.10 -5.59 -6.80
CA VAL A 18 -2.01 -4.88 -5.51
C VAL A 18 -0.62 -5.00 -4.93
N LEU A 19 -0.05 -3.87 -4.48
CA LEU A 19 1.12 -3.88 -3.63
C LEU A 19 0.68 -3.82 -2.16
N VAL A 20 1.06 -4.82 -1.40
CA VAL A 20 0.89 -4.83 0.06
C VAL A 20 2.16 -4.27 0.68
N GLY A 21 2.10 -3.02 1.14
CA GLY A 21 3.21 -2.34 1.80
C GLY A 21 3.27 -2.61 3.31
N GLY A 22 4.47 -2.85 3.84
CA GLY A 22 4.69 -2.91 5.29
C GLY A 22 6.16 -2.80 5.68
N ARG A 23 6.42 -2.32 6.91
CA ARG A 23 7.78 -2.31 7.48
C ARG A 23 8.36 -3.71 7.68
N ASN A 24 7.48 -4.69 7.87
CA ASN A 24 7.84 -6.11 7.92
C ASN A 24 7.42 -6.76 6.59
N LEU A 25 8.41 -7.03 5.73
CA LEU A 25 8.19 -7.63 4.42
C LEU A 25 7.56 -9.02 4.51
N GLN A 26 7.91 -9.81 5.53
CA GLN A 26 7.35 -11.15 5.71
C GLN A 26 5.84 -11.09 6.00
N ALA A 27 5.42 -10.22 6.92
CA ALA A 27 4.00 -10.03 7.23
C ALA A 27 3.21 -9.49 6.03
N ALA A 28 3.81 -8.61 5.22
CA ALA A 28 3.22 -8.15 3.97
C ALA A 28 3.10 -9.29 2.93
N GLY A 29 4.12 -10.16 2.87
CA GLY A 29 4.16 -11.36 2.03
C GLY A 29 3.02 -12.32 2.30
N GLU A 30 2.75 -12.62 3.57
CA GLU A 30 1.63 -13.48 3.98
C GLU A 30 0.27 -12.92 3.53
N VAL A 31 0.09 -11.60 3.57
CA VAL A 31 -1.14 -10.96 3.11
C VAL A 31 -1.25 -10.99 1.59
N ALA A 32 -0.16 -10.71 0.87
CA ALA A 32 -0.14 -10.74 -0.60
C ALA A 32 -0.43 -12.14 -1.15
N GLN A 33 0.17 -13.18 -0.54
CA GLN A 33 -0.09 -14.58 -0.90
C GLN A 33 -1.54 -14.96 -0.68
N GLU A 34 -2.15 -14.50 0.40
CA GLU A 34 -3.55 -14.79 0.73
C GLU A 34 -4.53 -14.24 -0.30
N VAL A 35 -4.27 -13.06 -0.87
CA VAL A 35 -5.24 -12.38 -1.75
C VAL A 35 -5.01 -12.64 -3.24
N GLY A 36 -3.88 -13.26 -3.63
CA GLY A 36 -3.53 -13.47 -5.03
C GLY A 36 -3.34 -12.15 -5.80
N THR A 37 -2.75 -12.23 -7.00
CA THR A 37 -2.49 -11.08 -7.89
C THR A 37 -1.94 -9.86 -7.14
N ALA A 38 -1.06 -10.12 -6.18
CA ALA A 38 -0.52 -9.12 -5.27
C ALA A 38 0.95 -9.41 -4.98
N ALA A 39 1.72 -8.36 -4.74
CA ALA A 39 3.12 -8.44 -4.34
C ALA A 39 3.33 -7.70 -3.02
N ALA A 40 4.27 -8.18 -2.21
CA ALA A 40 4.66 -7.50 -0.99
C ALA A 40 5.82 -6.53 -1.26
N VAL A 41 5.76 -5.35 -0.67
CA VAL A 41 6.82 -4.34 -0.75
C VAL A 41 7.19 -3.86 0.65
N ALA A 42 8.48 -3.69 0.88
CA ALA A 42 8.96 -3.04 2.10
C ALA A 42 8.74 -1.53 1.95
N ILE A 43 8.21 -0.89 3.00
CA ILE A 43 8.07 0.56 3.05
C ILE A 43 8.83 1.13 4.24
N ASP A 44 9.42 2.28 4.02
CA ASP A 44 10.13 3.09 5.00
C ASP A 44 9.62 4.54 4.94
N LEU A 45 8.98 5.00 6.02
CA LEU A 45 8.38 6.34 6.08
C LEU A 45 9.43 7.46 6.21
N ASP A 46 10.67 7.10 6.54
CA ASP A 46 11.77 8.04 6.70
C ASP A 46 12.55 8.23 5.39
N GLN A 47 12.23 7.47 4.34
CA GLN A 47 12.82 7.59 3.01
C GLN A 47 11.89 8.28 2.00
N PRO A 48 12.44 8.96 0.98
CA PRO A 48 11.67 9.42 -0.17
C PRO A 48 10.89 8.28 -0.81
N CYS A 49 9.75 8.59 -1.42
CA CYS A 49 8.90 7.60 -2.11
C CYS A 49 8.54 6.38 -1.25
N LEU A 50 8.52 6.53 0.09
CA LEU A 50 8.31 5.44 1.04
C LEU A 50 9.38 4.32 0.97
N GLY A 51 10.56 4.62 0.44
CA GLY A 51 11.61 3.63 0.16
C GLY A 51 11.30 2.69 -1.02
N LEU A 52 10.26 3.01 -1.82
CA LEU A 52 9.97 2.31 -3.06
C LEU A 52 10.91 2.78 -4.17
N GLY A 53 11.25 1.86 -5.08
CA GLY A 53 12.01 2.20 -6.28
C GLY A 53 11.20 3.06 -7.24
N ASP A 54 11.89 3.87 -8.05
CA ASP A 54 11.28 4.76 -9.05
C ASP A 54 10.57 3.99 -10.18
N ASP A 55 10.79 2.68 -10.27
CA ASP A 55 10.13 1.76 -11.21
C ASP A 55 8.72 1.35 -10.75
N ILE A 56 8.33 1.69 -9.51
CA ILE A 56 7.04 1.33 -8.94
C ILE A 56 6.00 2.42 -9.24
N ALA A 57 5.17 2.18 -10.26
CA ALA A 57 4.01 3.00 -10.55
C ALA A 57 2.76 2.46 -9.83
N VAL A 58 2.11 3.31 -9.04
CA VAL A 58 0.82 2.99 -8.39
C VAL A 58 -0.28 3.93 -8.87
N ALA A 59 -1.50 3.41 -9.04
CA ALA A 59 -2.65 4.19 -9.47
C ALA A 59 -3.44 4.82 -8.30
N ALA A 60 -3.18 4.39 -7.06
CA ALA A 60 -3.75 4.92 -5.83
C ALA A 60 -2.92 4.46 -4.63
N VAL A 61 -3.00 5.21 -3.53
CA VAL A 61 -2.35 4.88 -2.25
C VAL A 61 -3.39 4.77 -1.15
N VAL A 62 -3.37 3.67 -0.39
CA VAL A 62 -4.27 3.44 0.75
C VAL A 62 -3.46 3.18 2.02
N MET A 63 -3.45 4.15 2.95
CA MET A 63 -2.72 4.05 4.22
C MET A 63 -3.66 3.65 5.37
N LEU A 64 -3.54 2.40 5.81
CA LEU A 64 -4.34 1.81 6.91
C LEU A 64 -3.54 1.62 8.20
N ALA A 65 -2.33 2.17 8.24
CA ALA A 65 -1.47 2.24 9.42
C ALA A 65 -1.41 3.70 9.92
N PRO A 66 -1.32 3.93 11.24
CA PRO A 66 -1.04 5.25 11.77
C PRO A 66 0.29 5.78 11.21
N GLU A 67 0.26 7.00 10.70
CA GLU A 67 1.46 7.75 10.30
C GLU A 67 1.40 9.16 10.89
N ALA A 68 2.51 9.64 11.46
CA ALA A 68 2.57 10.97 12.06
C ALA A 68 2.79 12.07 11.01
N GLY A 69 3.46 11.75 9.89
CA GLY A 69 3.93 12.72 8.91
C GLY A 69 3.15 12.78 7.59
N LEU A 70 2.04 12.04 7.46
CA LEU A 70 1.25 11.94 6.22
C LEU A 70 2.13 11.62 4.99
N LYS A 71 3.14 10.78 5.16
CA LYS A 71 4.12 10.44 4.13
C LYS A 71 3.48 9.70 2.96
N GLY A 72 2.49 8.85 3.23
CA GLY A 72 1.72 8.21 2.18
C GLY A 72 0.88 9.21 1.37
N MET A 73 0.39 10.28 2.00
CA MET A 73 -0.34 11.35 1.29
C MET A 73 0.61 12.16 0.42
N SER A 74 1.77 12.56 0.95
CA SER A 74 2.81 13.26 0.19
C SER A 74 3.21 12.45 -1.05
N TYR A 75 3.49 11.15 -0.87
CA TYR A 75 3.84 10.27 -1.98
C TYR A 75 2.74 10.19 -3.05
N ALA A 76 1.47 10.07 -2.64
CA ALA A 76 0.35 10.06 -3.58
C ALA A 76 0.20 11.40 -4.33
N GLN A 77 0.46 12.52 -3.66
CA GLN A 77 0.44 13.85 -4.27
C GLN A 77 1.56 14.04 -5.29
N ASP A 78 2.77 13.57 -4.98
CA ASP A 78 3.92 13.62 -5.89
C ASP A 78 3.64 12.84 -7.19
N LEU A 79 2.89 11.73 -7.08
CA LEU A 79 2.43 10.94 -8.22
C LEU A 79 1.15 11.46 -8.88
N GLY A 80 0.45 12.42 -8.27
CA GLY A 80 -0.84 12.92 -8.75
C GLY A 80 -1.98 11.89 -8.69
N VAL A 81 -1.92 10.95 -7.74
CA VAL A 81 -2.90 9.83 -7.62
C VAL A 81 -3.78 9.94 -6.37
N PRO A 82 -4.95 9.28 -6.35
CA PRO A 82 -5.83 9.28 -5.19
C PRO A 82 -5.17 8.71 -3.93
N TYR A 83 -5.48 9.32 -2.78
CA TYR A 83 -5.06 8.88 -1.45
C TYR A 83 -6.28 8.62 -0.56
N LEU A 84 -6.26 7.50 0.15
CA LEU A 84 -7.23 7.17 1.20
C LEU A 84 -6.49 6.79 2.48
N ASN A 85 -6.96 7.27 3.63
CA ASN A 85 -6.56 6.77 4.93
C ASN A 85 -7.77 6.32 5.74
N ARG A 86 -7.54 5.67 6.89
CA ARG A 86 -8.63 5.49 7.85
C ARG A 86 -9.01 6.86 8.43
N LEU A 87 -10.30 7.16 8.44
CA LEU A 87 -10.84 8.22 9.28
C LEU A 87 -10.70 7.78 10.75
N LYS A 88 -10.39 8.72 11.64
CA LYS A 88 -10.33 8.47 13.09
C LYS A 88 -11.71 8.13 13.64
#